data_AF-A0A1B8Q4T7-F1
#
_entry.id   AF-A0A1B8Q4T7-F1
#
_cell.length_a   1.000
_cell.length_b   1.000
_cell.length_c   1.000
_cell.angle_alpha   90.00
_cell.angle_beta   90.00
_cell.angle_gamma   90.00
#
_symmetry.space_group_name_H-M   'P 1'
#
loop_
_entity.id
_entity.type
_entity.pdbx_description
1 polymer ?
#
loop_
_entity_poly.entity_id
_entity_poly.type
_entity_poly.pdbx_seq_one_letter_code
_entity_poly.pdbx_strand_id
1 'polypeptide(L)'
;MIIQKLFDQNSPVQNEKLTLLKEHFPNCFDKDGHFLPEKMASELQSSDIVSSREFYQLNWLGKSYACYLRDCPPITLFGENQSHNQAPQNINSQNLLIKGDNLEVLKHLKNAYQRAVKMIDAERNKTA
;
A
#
# COMPACT_ATOMS: atom_id res chain seq x y z
N MET A 1 8.71 -28.29 9.90
CA MET A 1 7.71 -27.73 8.96
C MET A 1 7.39 -26.32 9.45
N ILE A 2 7.79 -25.28 8.72
CA ILE A 2 7.49 -23.89 9.10
C ILE A 2 6.08 -23.60 8.56
N ILE A 3 5.12 -23.36 9.46
CA ILE A 3 3.77 -22.91 9.09
C ILE A 3 3.84 -21.38 8.96
N GLN A 4 3.73 -20.85 7.74
CA GLN A 4 3.56 -19.42 7.50
C GLN A 4 2.08 -19.08 7.38
N LYS A 5 1.60 -18.14 8.20
CA LYS A 5 0.33 -17.44 7.93
C LYS A 5 0.59 -16.37 6.88
N LEU A 6 -0.12 -16.45 5.75
CA LEU A 6 0.07 -15.53 4.62
C LEU A 6 -0.48 -14.13 4.91
N PHE A 7 -1.62 -14.05 5.62
CA PHE A 7 -2.26 -12.79 6.01
C PHE A 7 -2.72 -12.89 7.46
N ASP A 8 -2.29 -11.96 8.31
CA ASP A 8 -2.74 -11.86 9.70
C ASP A 8 -3.66 -10.66 9.87
N GLN A 9 -4.92 -10.93 10.16
CA GLN A 9 -5.96 -9.91 10.36
C GLN A 9 -5.90 -9.26 11.76
N ASN A 10 -5.18 -9.88 12.70
CA ASN A 10 -5.05 -9.40 14.09
C ASN A 10 -3.75 -8.61 14.33
N SER A 11 -2.85 -8.55 13.34
CA SER A 11 -1.70 -7.67 13.44
C SER A 11 -2.21 -6.23 13.46
N PRO A 12 -1.78 -5.38 14.41
CA PRO A 12 -2.09 -3.96 14.32
C PRO A 12 -1.63 -3.50 12.94
N VAL A 13 -2.47 -2.74 12.22
CA VAL A 13 -2.09 -2.13 10.94
C VAL A 13 -0.89 -1.24 11.22
N GLN A 14 0.29 -1.83 11.13
CA GLN A 14 1.52 -1.18 11.50
C GLN A 14 1.76 -0.20 10.39
N ASN A 15 1.70 1.08 10.74
CA ASN A 15 1.89 2.13 9.76
C ASN A 15 3.28 1.95 9.15
N GLU A 16 3.35 1.42 7.92
CA GLU A 16 4.61 1.12 7.21
C GLU A 16 5.55 2.34 7.26
N LYS A 17 4.98 3.54 7.24
CA LYS A 17 5.71 4.81 7.32
C LYS A 17 6.36 5.02 8.68
N LEU A 18 5.71 4.64 9.77
CA LEU A 18 6.30 4.73 11.12
C LEU A 18 7.43 3.71 11.29
N THR A 19 7.28 2.51 10.74
CA THR A 19 8.36 1.51 10.72
C THR A 19 9.56 2.02 9.93
N LEU A 20 9.33 2.52 8.72
CA LEU A 20 10.37 3.13 7.88
C LEU A 20 11.05 4.32 8.59
N LEU A 21 10.27 5.16 9.27
CA LEU A 21 10.79 6.30 10.03
C LEU A 21 11.68 5.85 11.19
N LYS A 22 11.30 4.79 11.91
CA LYS A 22 12.12 4.21 13.00
C LYS A 22 13.39 3.55 12.47
N GLU A 23 13.33 2.89 11.33
CA GLU A 23 14.49 2.25 10.69
C GLU A 23 15.51 3.27 10.19
N HIS A 24 15.06 4.35 9.54
CA HIS A 24 15.95 5.35 8.95
C HIS A 24 16.32 6.51 9.88
N PHE A 25 15.46 6.86 10.84
CA PHE A 25 15.66 7.99 11.77
C PHE A 25 15.45 7.57 13.24
N PRO A 26 16.17 6.56 13.74
CA PRO A 26 16.00 6.08 15.11
C PRO A 26 16.27 7.16 16.17
N ASN A 27 17.17 8.11 15.87
CA ASN A 27 17.53 9.22 16.76
C ASN A 27 16.38 10.22 17.00
N CYS A 28 15.37 10.21 16.14
CA CYS A 28 14.16 11.03 16.27
C CYS A 28 13.11 10.41 17.20
N PHE A 29 13.45 9.34 17.91
CA PHE A 29 12.59 8.74 18.93
C PHE A 29 13.27 8.79 20.30
N ASP A 30 12.49 8.95 21.36
CA ASP A 30 12.97 8.85 22.74
C ASP A 30 13.14 7.38 23.19
N LYS A 31 13.57 7.19 24.44
CA LYS A 31 13.75 5.85 25.03
C LYS A 31 12.43 5.09 25.20
N ASP A 32 11.32 5.81 25.26
CA ASP A 32 9.97 5.28 25.40
C ASP A 32 9.29 5.07 24.03
N GLY A 33 9.96 5.44 22.93
CA GLY A 33 9.51 5.27 21.55
C GLY A 33 8.59 6.38 21.03
N HIS A 34 8.47 7.51 21.72
CA HIS A 34 7.75 8.69 21.24
C HIS A 34 8.55 9.44 20.19
N PHE A 35 7.85 9.99 19.20
CA PHE A 35 8.45 10.77 18.13
C PHE A 35 8.82 12.18 18.63
N LEU A 36 10.03 12.64 18.27
CA LEU A 36 10.62 13.93 18.65
C LEU A 36 10.71 14.84 17.41
N PRO A 37 9.70 15.70 17.14
CA PRO A 37 9.66 16.54 15.95
C PRO A 37 10.85 17.48 15.82
N GLU A 38 11.37 18.00 16.94
CA GLU A 38 12.46 18.98 16.97
C GLU A 38 13.79 18.38 16.50
N LYS A 39 14.05 17.12 16.87
CA LYS A 39 15.22 16.39 16.39
C LYS A 39 15.13 16.14 14.88
N MET A 40 13.96 15.72 14.40
CA MET A 40 13.76 15.53 12.96
C MET A 40 13.91 16.84 12.19
N ALA A 41 13.38 17.94 12.71
CA ALA A 41 13.56 19.26 12.12
C ALA A 41 15.05 19.66 12.06
N SER A 42 15.81 19.38 13.11
CA SER A 42 17.26 19.68 13.17
C SER A 42 18.06 18.86 12.16
N GLU A 43 17.76 17.57 12.03
CA GLU A 43 18.39 16.69 11.03
C GLU A 43 18.08 17.16 9.60
N LEU A 44 16.84 17.56 9.32
CA LEU A 44 16.42 18.04 7.99
C LEU A 44 16.96 19.45 7.67
N GLN A 45 17.19 20.29 8.68
CA GLN A 45 17.80 21.61 8.50
C GLN A 45 19.25 21.53 8.01
N SER A 46 19.97 20.45 8.33
CA SER A 46 21.32 20.21 7.81
C SER A 46 21.36 19.95 6.30
N SER A 47 20.20 19.70 5.67
CA SER A 47 20.09 19.22 4.29
C SER A 47 19.65 20.31 3.28
N ASP A 48 19.74 21.61 3.64
CA ASP A 48 19.30 22.76 2.84
C ASP A 48 17.82 22.71 2.39
N ILE A 49 16.96 22.04 3.16
CA ILE A 49 15.53 21.91 2.85
C ILE A 49 14.77 23.13 3.38
N VAL A 50 14.12 23.88 2.48
CA VAL A 50 13.24 25.01 2.84
C VAL A 50 11.94 24.49 3.45
N SER A 51 11.66 24.85 4.69
CA SER A 51 10.40 24.52 5.38
C SER A 51 9.25 25.40 4.89
N SER A 52 8.21 24.79 4.32
CA SER A 52 6.96 25.48 3.96
C SER A 52 5.92 25.31 5.07
N ARG A 53 5.13 26.36 5.30
CA ARG A 53 3.97 26.35 6.22
C ARG A 53 2.65 26.15 5.48
N GLU A 54 2.69 25.88 4.18
CA GLU A 54 1.48 25.59 3.41
C GLU A 54 0.84 24.30 3.89
N PHE A 55 -0.36 24.41 4.44
CA PHE A 55 -1.15 23.27 4.88
C PHE A 55 -2.58 23.43 4.38
N TYR A 56 -2.85 22.85 3.21
CA TYR A 56 -4.20 22.67 2.69
C TYR A 56 -4.50 21.18 2.62
N GLN A 57 -5.59 20.77 3.29
CA GLN A 57 -6.02 19.39 3.31
C GLN A 57 -7.51 19.30 2.98
N LEU A 58 -7.84 18.50 1.96
CA LEU A 58 -9.22 18.10 1.72
C LEU A 58 -9.63 17.08 2.80
N ASN A 59 -10.70 17.41 3.54
CA ASN A 59 -11.32 16.54 4.52
C ASN A 59 -12.72 16.15 4.05
N TRP A 60 -13.06 14.89 4.22
CA TRP A 60 -14.38 14.35 3.91
C TRP A 60 -14.72 13.24 4.90
N LEU A 61 -16.01 12.98 5.08
CA LEU A 61 -16.49 11.90 5.93
C LEU A 61 -16.01 10.55 5.38
N GLY A 62 -15.39 9.73 6.23
CA GLY A 62 -14.86 8.41 5.83
C GLY A 62 -13.41 8.41 5.33
N LYS A 63 -12.69 9.55 5.34
CA LYS A 63 -11.28 9.61 4.96
C LYS A 63 -10.38 8.63 5.73
N SER A 64 -10.53 8.58 7.05
CA SER A 64 -9.77 7.66 7.91
C SER A 64 -10.09 6.19 7.60
N TYR A 65 -11.36 5.88 7.34
CA TYR A 65 -11.80 4.54 6.97
C TYR A 65 -11.26 4.09 5.61
N ALA A 66 -11.23 4.99 4.62
CA ALA A 66 -10.63 4.69 3.32
C ALA A 66 -9.11 4.41 3.43
N CYS A 67 -8.40 5.17 4.27
CA CYS A 67 -6.99 4.89 4.57
C CYS A 67 -6.82 3.53 5.27
N TYR A 68 -7.68 3.21 6.23
CA TYR A 68 -7.68 1.92 6.91
C TYR A 68 -7.88 0.76 5.91
N LEU A 69 -8.90 0.82 5.05
CA LEU A 69 -9.17 -0.21 4.04
C LEU A 69 -8.01 -0.44 3.06
N ARG A 70 -7.28 0.64 2.71
CA ARG A 70 -6.07 0.56 1.87
C ARG A 70 -4.96 -0.23 2.57
N ASP A 71 -4.78 0.01 3.87
CA ASP A 71 -3.68 -0.53 4.66
C ASP A 71 -3.98 -1.94 5.21
N CYS A 72 -5.26 -2.35 5.24
CA CYS A 72 -5.64 -3.71 5.62
C CYS A 72 -5.07 -4.76 4.65
N PRO A 73 -4.57 -5.90 5.17
CA PRO A 73 -4.15 -7.02 4.34
C PRO A 73 -5.34 -7.55 3.51
N PRO A 74 -5.07 -8.18 2.35
CA PRO A 74 -6.14 -8.80 1.58
C PRO A 74 -6.80 -9.93 2.37
N ILE A 75 -8.10 -10.09 2.18
CA ILE A 75 -8.93 -11.13 2.82
C ILE A 75 -9.29 -12.27 1.86
N THR A 76 -8.95 -12.12 0.58
CA THR A 76 -9.27 -13.04 -0.51
C THR A 76 -8.03 -13.81 -0.99
N LEU A 77 -8.23 -14.86 -1.79
CA LEU A 77 -7.17 -15.59 -2.49
C LEU A 77 -7.44 -15.62 -4.00
N PHE A 78 -6.40 -15.80 -4.79
CA PHE A 78 -6.53 -16.03 -6.23
C PHE A 78 -6.85 -17.50 -6.54
N GLY A 79 -7.76 -17.69 -7.49
CA GLY A 79 -8.00 -18.97 -8.16
C GLY A 79 -7.86 -18.78 -9.66
N GLU A 80 -7.17 -19.71 -10.31
CA GLU A 80 -6.97 -19.69 -11.77
C GLU A 80 -8.13 -20.36 -12.50
N ASN A 81 -8.49 -19.80 -13.67
CA ASN A 81 -9.41 -20.46 -14.60
C ASN A 81 -8.60 -21.36 -15.54
N GLN A 82 -8.31 -22.59 -15.10
CA GLN A 82 -7.49 -23.54 -15.85
C GLN A 82 -8.06 -23.80 -17.25
N SER A 83 -9.36 -23.98 -17.38
CA SER A 83 -10.00 -24.25 -18.68
C SER A 83 -9.78 -23.13 -19.70
N HIS A 84 -9.81 -21.86 -19.27
CA HIS A 84 -9.52 -20.72 -20.15
C HIS A 84 -8.03 -20.56 -20.41
N ASN A 85 -7.19 -20.74 -19.38
CA ASN A 85 -5.74 -20.51 -19.48
C ASN A 85 -5.02 -21.61 -20.29
N GLN A 86 -5.57 -22.82 -20.31
CA GLN A 86 -5.03 -23.96 -21.08
C GLN A 86 -5.46 -23.96 -22.56
N ALA A 87 -6.29 -23.02 -22.99
CA ALA A 87 -6.67 -22.94 -24.40
C ALA A 87 -5.43 -22.58 -25.25
N PRO A 88 -5.25 -23.16 -26.46
CA PRO A 88 -4.05 -22.96 -27.28
C PRO A 88 -3.67 -21.49 -27.52
N GLN A 89 -4.68 -20.63 -27.66
CA GLN A 89 -4.51 -19.19 -27.86
C GLN A 89 -4.02 -18.43 -26.62
N ASN A 90 -4.21 -18.99 -25.42
CA ASN A 90 -3.99 -18.30 -24.15
C ASN A 90 -2.74 -18.76 -23.39
N ILE A 91 -2.23 -19.97 -23.66
CA ILE A 91 -1.12 -20.59 -22.91
C ILE A 91 0.13 -19.68 -22.83
N ASN A 92 0.45 -18.96 -23.90
CA ASN A 92 1.65 -18.10 -23.98
C ASN A 92 1.32 -16.60 -23.89
N SER A 93 0.08 -16.24 -23.57
CA SER A 93 -0.35 -14.85 -23.46
C SER A 93 0.34 -14.15 -22.29
N GLN A 94 0.76 -12.90 -22.48
CA GLN A 94 1.25 -12.01 -21.42
C GLN A 94 0.15 -11.11 -20.84
N ASN A 95 -1.07 -11.20 -21.40
CA ASN A 95 -2.20 -10.38 -20.98
C ASN A 95 -3.01 -11.11 -19.91
N LEU A 96 -3.36 -10.39 -18.84
CA LEU A 96 -4.10 -10.92 -17.71
C LEU A 96 -5.46 -10.24 -17.60
N LEU A 97 -6.51 -11.05 -17.44
CA LEU A 97 -7.83 -10.58 -17.04
C LEU A 97 -8.14 -11.16 -15.66
N ILE A 98 -8.38 -10.29 -14.69
CA ILE A 98 -8.66 -10.68 -13.30
C ILE A 98 -10.08 -10.25 -12.96
N LYS A 99 -10.87 -11.19 -12.42
CA LYS A 99 -12.25 -10.94 -11.98
C LYS A 99 -12.30 -10.87 -10.45
N GLY A 100 -12.83 -9.78 -9.90
CA GLY A 100 -13.02 -9.61 -8.47
C GLY A 100 -13.23 -8.14 -8.08
N ASP A 101 -13.24 -7.87 -6.78
CA ASP A 101 -13.13 -6.50 -6.26
C ASP A 101 -11.75 -5.92 -6.61
N ASN A 102 -11.74 -4.72 -7.20
CA ASN A 102 -10.52 -4.11 -7.69
C ASN A 102 -9.54 -3.76 -6.56
N LEU A 103 -10.02 -3.35 -5.37
CA LEU A 103 -9.17 -3.02 -4.25
C LEU A 103 -8.41 -4.26 -3.75
N GLU A 104 -9.11 -5.39 -3.63
CA GLU A 104 -8.53 -6.66 -3.20
C GLU A 104 -7.54 -7.20 -4.23
N VAL A 105 -7.87 -7.14 -5.52
CA VAL A 105 -6.96 -7.53 -6.60
C VAL A 105 -5.68 -6.69 -6.55
N LEU A 106 -5.79 -5.37 -6.42
CA LEU A 106 -4.64 -4.47 -6.36
C LEU A 106 -3.76 -4.72 -5.13
N LYS A 107 -4.34 -5.08 -3.98
CA LYS A 107 -3.57 -5.47 -2.80
C LYS A 107 -2.70 -6.70 -3.05
N HIS A 108 -3.22 -7.71 -3.73
CA HIS A 108 -2.41 -8.87 -4.11
C HIS A 108 -1.32 -8.52 -5.13
N LEU A 109 -1.65 -7.68 -6.13
CA LEU A 109 -0.69 -7.25 -7.14
C LEU A 109 0.42 -6.37 -6.56
N LYS A 110 0.19 -5.65 -5.44
CA LYS A 110 1.18 -4.79 -4.78
C LYS A 110 2.51 -5.50 -4.58
N ASN A 111 2.51 -6.78 -4.18
CA ASN A 111 3.74 -7.50 -3.84
C ASN A 111 4.62 -7.84 -5.04
N ALA A 112 4.03 -8.15 -6.20
CA ALA A 112 4.77 -8.59 -7.39
C ALA A 112 4.98 -7.49 -8.43
N TYR A 113 4.05 -6.54 -8.52
CA TYR A 113 4.01 -5.52 -9.57
C TYR A 113 4.29 -4.10 -9.04
N GLN A 114 4.83 -3.98 -7.83
CA GLN A 114 5.20 -2.67 -7.27
C GLN A 114 6.11 -1.91 -8.24
N ARG A 115 5.70 -0.71 -8.66
CA ARG A 115 6.46 0.17 -9.58
C ARG A 115 6.74 -0.44 -10.97
N ALA A 116 6.08 -1.53 -11.35
CA ALA A 116 6.24 -2.16 -12.66
C ALA A 116 5.29 -1.59 -13.73
N VAL A 117 4.21 -0.92 -13.32
CA VAL A 117 3.15 -0.43 -14.22
C VAL A 117 3.53 0.92 -14.83
N LYS A 118 3.59 0.99 -16.16
CA LYS A 118 3.94 2.22 -16.91
C LYS A 118 2.81 3.23 -17.00
N MET A 119 1.58 2.76 -17.21
CA MET A 119 0.39 3.59 -17.42
C MET A 119 -0.83 2.90 -16.81
N ILE A 120 -1.70 3.68 -16.19
CA ILE A 120 -2.97 3.23 -15.62
C ILE A 120 -4.07 4.04 -16.30
N ASP A 121 -5.03 3.34 -16.91
CA ASP A 121 -6.25 3.93 -17.43
C ASP A 121 -7.45 3.32 -16.69
N ALA A 122 -8.33 4.18 -16.19
CA ALA A 122 -9.48 3.80 -15.37
C ALA A 122 -10.68 4.67 -15.72
N GLU A 123 -11.66 4.07 -16.38
CA GLU A 123 -12.91 4.75 -16.70
C GLU A 123 -13.85 4.73 -15.50
N ARG A 124 -14.44 5.89 -15.20
CA ARG A 124 -15.52 5.98 -14.24
C ARG A 124 -16.81 5.61 -14.96
N ASN A 125 -17.39 4.44 -14.64
CA ASN A 125 -18.73 4.11 -15.10
C ASN A 125 -19.69 5.21 -14.64
N LYS A 126 -20.15 6.04 -15.58
CA LYS A 126 -21.20 7.03 -15.36
C LYS A 126 -22.53 6.30 -15.29
N THR A 127 -22.79 5.56 -14.23
CA THR A 127 -24.16 5.21 -13.85
C THR A 127 -24.75 6.40 -13.12
N ALA A 128 -25.65 7.10 -13.80
CA ALA A 128 -26.60 8.03 -13.20
C ALA A 128 -27.65 7.26 -12.40
#